data_AF-A0A2S6ZET3-F1
#
_entry.id   AF-A0A2S6ZET3-F1
#
_cell.length_a   1.000
_cell.length_b   1.000
_cell.length_c   1.000
_cell.angle_alpha   90.00
_cell.angle_beta   90.00
_cell.angle_gamma   90.00
#
_symmetry.space_group_name_H-M   'P 1'
#
loop_
_entity.id
_entity.type
_entity.pdbx_description
1 polymer ?
#
loop_
_entity_poly.entity_id
_entity_poly.type
_entity_poly.pdbx_seq_one_letter_code
_entity_poly.pdbx_strand_id
1 'polypeptide(L)'
;MNSQVRFADPHAPWQRGSNENTNGLLRQFLPYGVDLSQARQEYLDRVGKRTNARPRQPLAWATLAAALEKDILAFKSRVALDS
;
A
#
# COMPACT_ATOMS: atom_id res chain seq x y z
N MET A 1 22.08 1.14 -1.89
CA MET A 1 20.83 1.58 -1.20
C MET A 1 21.00 1.30 0.28
N ASN A 2 20.96 2.33 1.13
CA ASN A 2 20.98 2.17 2.58
C ASN A 2 19.59 2.58 3.10
N SER A 3 18.76 1.61 3.48
CA SER A 3 17.38 1.85 3.92
C SER A 3 17.28 1.70 5.43
N GLN A 4 16.76 2.72 6.12
CA GLN A 4 16.50 2.65 7.57
C GLN A 4 15.36 1.67 7.85
N VAL A 5 15.61 0.68 8.72
CA VAL A 5 14.58 -0.26 9.19
C VAL A 5 13.96 0.29 10.47
N ARG A 6 12.62 0.34 10.55
CA ARG A 6 11.88 0.78 11.75
C ARG A 6 10.87 -0.28 12.17
N PHE A 7 10.72 -0.49 13.48
CA PHE A 7 9.74 -1.38 14.08
C PHE A 7 8.70 -0.58 14.86
N ALA A 8 7.52 -1.17 15.06
CA ALA A 8 6.53 -0.63 15.98
C ALA A 8 6.96 -0.95 17.43
N ASP A 9 6.66 -0.03 18.34
CA ASP A 9 6.91 -0.20 19.76
C ASP A 9 6.05 -1.34 20.34
N PRO A 10 6.58 -2.08 21.35
CA PRO A 10 5.79 -3.07 22.07
C PRO A 10 4.50 -2.46 22.63
N HIS A 11 3.40 -3.20 22.56
CA HIS A 11 2.08 -2.78 23.03
C HIS A 11 1.51 -1.52 22.36
N ALA A 12 2.04 -1.12 21.19
CA ALA A 12 1.54 0.01 20.40
C ALA A 12 0.85 -0.39 19.09
N PRO A 13 -0.28 -1.13 19.11
CA PRO A 13 -0.94 -1.62 17.89
C PRO A 13 -1.39 -0.49 16.95
N TRP A 14 -1.68 0.70 17.47
CA TRP A 14 -2.07 1.86 16.67
C TRP A 14 -1.00 2.30 15.67
N GLN A 15 0.28 2.03 15.93
CA GLN A 15 1.38 2.31 14.98
C GLN A 15 1.32 1.44 13.72
N ARG A 16 0.48 0.40 13.72
CA ARG A 16 0.30 -0.54 12.60
C ARG A 16 -1.06 -0.41 11.92
N GLY A 17 -1.89 0.56 12.29
CA GLY A 17 -3.28 0.65 11.82
C GLY A 17 -3.43 0.66 10.30
N SER A 18 -2.52 1.30 9.57
CA SER A 18 -2.54 1.30 8.10
C SER A 18 -2.27 -0.10 7.50
N ASN A 19 -1.34 -0.85 8.09
CA ASN A 19 -1.01 -2.21 7.67
C ASN A 19 -2.17 -3.16 7.95
N GLU A 20 -2.80 -3.03 9.11
CA GLU A 20 -3.94 -3.85 9.50
C GLU A 20 -5.16 -3.61 8.60
N ASN A 21 -5.48 -2.36 8.28
CA ASN A 21 -6.51 -2.00 7.32
C ASN A 21 -6.23 -2.60 5.93
N THR A 22 -5.00 -2.44 5.44
CA THR A 22 -4.59 -2.97 4.13
C THR A 22 -4.63 -4.49 4.07
N ASN A 23 -4.17 -5.17 5.12
CA ASN A 23 -4.24 -6.62 5.24
C ASN A 23 -5.70 -7.12 5.27
N GLY A 24 -6.61 -6.40 5.92
CA GLY A 24 -8.04 -6.71 5.91
C GLY A 24 -8.62 -6.70 4.48
N LEU A 25 -8.23 -5.75 3.64
CA LEU A 25 -8.67 -5.68 2.25
C LEU A 25 -8.08 -6.79 1.39
N LEU A 26 -6.80 -7.14 1.61
CA LEU A 26 -6.15 -8.25 0.91
C LEU A 26 -6.81 -9.59 1.23
N ARG A 27 -7.26 -9.79 2.48
CA ARG A 27 -7.95 -11.01 2.91
C ARG A 27 -9.29 -11.27 2.21
N GLN A 28 -9.85 -10.27 1.53
CA GLN A 28 -11.02 -10.47 0.66
C GLN A 28 -10.69 -11.26 -0.62
N PHE A 29 -9.42 -11.31 -1.00
CA PHE A 29 -8.94 -12.03 -2.19
C PHE A 29 -8.04 -13.21 -1.81
N LEU A 30 -7.23 -13.04 -0.77
CA LEU A 30 -6.27 -14.02 -0.27
C LEU A 30 -6.67 -14.40 1.16
N PRO A 31 -7.64 -15.33 1.32
CA PRO A 31 -8.01 -15.83 2.63
C PRO A 31 -6.80 -16.24 3.47
N TYR A 32 -6.96 -16.20 4.78
CA TYR A 32 -5.89 -16.58 5.69
C TYR A 32 -5.44 -18.02 5.43
N GLY A 33 -4.12 -18.25 5.40
CA GLY A 33 -3.54 -19.58 5.19
C GLY A 33 -3.46 -20.04 3.73
N VAL A 34 -3.82 -19.18 2.76
CA VAL A 34 -3.59 -19.48 1.33
C VAL A 34 -2.08 -19.58 1.06
N ASP A 35 -1.68 -20.67 0.43
CA ASP A 35 -0.33 -20.84 -0.10
C ASP A 35 -0.14 -19.94 -1.32
N LEU A 36 0.60 -18.85 -1.13
CA LEU A 36 0.90 -17.89 -2.19
C LEU A 36 1.81 -18.46 -3.28
N SER A 37 2.53 -19.55 -3.02
CA SER A 37 3.37 -20.20 -4.05
C SER A 37 2.54 -20.77 -5.20
N GLN A 38 1.27 -21.09 -4.94
CA GLN A 38 0.33 -21.61 -5.94
C GLN A 38 -0.43 -20.50 -6.68
N ALA A 39 -0.37 -19.26 -6.20
CA ALA A 39 -1.03 -18.14 -6.84
C ALA A 39 -0.28 -17.72 -8.11
N ARG A 40 -0.99 -17.69 -9.25
CA ARG A 40 -0.43 -17.17 -10.50
C ARG A 40 -0.17 -15.67 -10.39
N GLN A 41 0.94 -15.20 -10.96
CA GLN A 41 1.30 -13.78 -10.97
C GLN A 41 0.16 -12.90 -11.49
N GLU A 42 -0.52 -13.31 -12.57
CA GLU A 42 -1.67 -12.58 -13.14
C GLU A 42 -2.81 -12.37 -12.13
N TYR A 43 -3.03 -13.33 -11.23
CA TYR A 43 -4.02 -13.19 -10.17
C TYR A 43 -3.57 -12.15 -9.15
N LEU A 44 -2.31 -12.22 -8.71
CA LEU A 44 -1.73 -11.24 -7.77
C LEU A 44 -1.75 -9.83 -8.34
N ASP A 45 -1.45 -9.66 -9.64
CA ASP A 45 -1.50 -8.38 -10.33
C ASP A 45 -2.93 -7.82 -10.36
N ARG A 46 -3.93 -8.67 -10.61
CA ARG A 46 -5.34 -8.27 -10.56
C ARG A 46 -5.76 -7.85 -9.15
N VAL A 47 -5.33 -8.58 -8.12
CA VAL A 47 -5.58 -8.22 -6.72
C VAL A 47 -4.92 -6.88 -6.38
N GLY A 48 -3.68 -6.67 -6.79
CA GLY A 48 -2.96 -5.41 -6.61
C GLY A 48 -3.65 -4.23 -7.29
N LYS A 49 -3.99 -4.38 -8.58
CA LYS A 49 -4.75 -3.36 -9.34
C LYS A 49 -6.08 -3.03 -8.66
N ARG A 50 -6.85 -4.04 -8.27
CA ARG A 50 -8.14 -3.82 -7.60
C ARG A 50 -7.97 -3.13 -6.25
N THR A 51 -6.95 -3.50 -5.48
CA THR A 51 -6.69 -2.92 -4.16
C THR A 51 -6.24 -1.47 -4.25
N ASN A 52 -5.42 -1.14 -5.25
CA ASN A 52 -4.91 0.21 -5.48
C ASN A 52 -5.95 1.14 -6.12
N ALA A 53 -6.88 0.59 -6.91
CA ALA A 53 -7.98 1.33 -7.52
C ALA A 53 -9.20 1.54 -6.59
N ARG A 54 -9.18 0.99 -5.36
CA ARG A 54 -10.27 1.19 -4.40
C ARG A 54 -10.21 2.60 -3.79
N PRO A 55 -11.31 3.38 -3.85
CA PRO A 55 -11.47 4.61 -3.07
C PRO A 55 -11.25 4.38 -1.57
N ARG A 56 -10.54 5.30 -0.90
CA ARG A 56 -10.26 5.22 0.54
C ARG A 56 -10.76 6.48 1.24
N GLN A 57 -11.58 6.34 2.29
CA GLN A 57 -12.06 7.48 3.08
C GLN A 57 -10.94 8.40 3.61
N PRO A 58 -9.80 7.88 4.15
CA PRO A 58 -8.70 8.74 4.61
C PRO A 58 -8.04 9.57 3.51
N LEU A 59 -8.24 9.22 2.24
CA LEU A 59 -7.73 9.94 1.07
C LEU A 59 -8.82 10.80 0.41
N ALA A 60 -9.83 11.23 1.18
CA ALA A 60 -11.00 11.95 0.65
C ALA A 60 -11.68 11.19 -0.52
N TRP A 61 -11.76 9.86 -0.39
CA TRP A 61 -12.29 8.95 -1.40
C TRP A 61 -11.50 8.89 -2.72
N ALA A 62 -10.28 9.43 -2.77
CA ALA A 62 -9.35 9.13 -3.84
C ALA A 62 -8.85 7.66 -3.77
N THR A 63 -8.33 7.17 -4.88
CA THR A 63 -7.68 5.85 -4.95
C THR A 63 -6.23 5.95 -4.49
N LEU A 64 -5.67 4.84 -4.00
CA LEU A 64 -4.27 4.80 -3.58
C LEU A 64 -3.33 5.11 -4.75
N ALA A 65 -3.65 4.60 -5.94
CA ALA A 65 -2.87 4.84 -7.14
C ALA A 65 -2.80 6.33 -7.51
N ALA A 66 -3.94 7.03 -7.47
CA ALA A 66 -3.99 8.46 -7.80
C ALA A 66 -3.26 9.32 -6.75
N ALA A 67 -3.40 8.99 -5.47
CA ALA A 67 -2.69 9.68 -4.40
C ALA A 67 -1.17 9.52 -4.53
N LEU A 68 -0.69 8.29 -4.79
CA LEU A 68 0.72 8.02 -5.01
C LEU A 68 1.27 8.75 -6.25
N GLU A 69 0.52 8.77 -7.35
CA GLU A 69 0.92 9.49 -8.56
C GLU A 69 1.11 10.99 -8.29
N LYS A 70 0.19 11.61 -7.56
CA LYS A 70 0.30 13.00 -7.14
C LYS A 70 1.56 13.24 -6.30
N ASP A 71 1.86 12.35 -5.36
CA ASP A 71 3.03 12.47 -4.49
C ASP A 71 4.34 12.30 -5.29
N ILE A 72 4.37 11.38 -6.26
CA ILE A 72 5.52 11.19 -7.16
C ILE A 72 5.75 12.45 -8.00
N LEU A 73 4.68 13.05 -8.54
CA LEU A 73 4.77 14.29 -9.32
C LEU A 73 5.28 15.45 -8.46
N ALA A 74 4.76 15.59 -7.24
CA ALA A 74 5.21 16.61 -6.28
C ALA A 74 6.66 16.39 -5.82
N PHE A 75 7.10 15.15 -5.71
CA PHE A 75 8.49 14.82 -5.41
C PHE A 75 9.43 15.19 -6.56
N LYS A 76 9.06 14.82 -7.79
CA LYS A 76 9.84 15.14 -9.00
C LYS A 76 9.99 16.65 -9.20
N SER A 77 8.95 17.43 -8.95
CA SER A 77 9.02 18.90 -9.08
C SER A 77 9.96 19.52 -8.06
N ARG A 78 10.00 19.02 -6.82
CA ARG A 78 10.93 19.50 -5.78
C ARG A 78 12.39 19.23 -6.17
N VAL A 79 12.70 18.04 -6.65
CA VAL A 79 14.06 17.69 -7.08
C VAL A 79 14.50 18.53 -8.28
N ALA A 80 13.59 18.79 -9.23
CA ALA A 80 13.90 19.60 -10.41
C ALA A 80 14.10 21.10 -10.14
N LEU A 81 13.61 21.63 -9.00
CA LEU A 81 13.85 23.02 -8.58
C LEU A 81 15.14 23.20 -7.77
N ASP A 82 15.71 22.10 -7.27
CA ASP A 82 16.95 22.04 -6.48
C ASP A 82 18.19 21.71 -7.35
N SER A 83 18.05 21.80 -8.67
CA SER A 83 19.08 21.49 -9.69
C SER A 83 19.48 22.72 -10.51
#